data_AF-A0AA41W8T1-F1
#
_entry.id   AF-A0AA41W8T1-F1
#
_cell.length_a   1.000
_cell.length_b   1.000
_cell.length_c   1.000
_cell.angle_alpha   90.00
_cell.angle_beta   90.00
_cell.angle_gamma   90.00
#
_symmetry.space_group_name_H-M   'P 1'
#
loop_
_entity.id
_entity.type
_entity.pdbx_description
1 polymer ?
#
loop_
_entity_poly.entity_id
_entity_poly.type
_entity_poly.pdbx_seq_one_letter_code
_entity_poly.pdbx_strand_id
1 'polypeptide(L)'
;MTQTVPSNQSRILIAGYGAIGKNMVKQAKQCLWISLNRSGTSDVLHHISADLNELAQDIDLNGIDYIVYTATPDQRTEESYKKTYVEGLQHLIRAVDKSSLKRFILVSSTSVYGQSEGEDVTEKSLTIPTGFSGKAILEGEQILLNSLLPCSIIRFGGIYGNGRNMLIRQVRKGVEVPNNPAAKTNRIHEDDCAGVLLHIIAQDERNADLAKLYIAVDDNGADKAQVYGFIEHELGLENKVNFIDQSPSNLGKRCINAALKSTGYVFKYPDFRSGYSEAIKRTFEC
;
A
#
# COMPACT_ATOMS: atom_id res chain seq x y z
N MET A 1 -6.58 19.91 8.80
CA MET A 1 -6.54 19.06 10.01
C MET A 1 -5.25 18.27 9.94
N THR A 2 -4.40 18.32 10.96
CA THR A 2 -3.16 17.54 11.02
C THR A 2 -3.49 16.05 11.13
N GLN A 3 -2.93 15.22 10.25
CA GLN A 3 -3.06 13.77 10.35
C GLN A 3 -2.55 13.31 11.71
N THR A 4 -3.26 12.36 12.32
CA THR A 4 -2.85 11.74 13.58
C THR A 4 -1.55 10.98 13.35
N VAL A 5 -0.49 11.37 14.04
CA VAL A 5 0.82 10.69 14.00
C VAL A 5 1.09 9.97 15.32
N PRO A 6 1.85 8.85 15.29
CA PRO A 6 2.20 8.11 16.50
C PRO A 6 3.06 8.92 17.48
N SER A 7 3.08 8.44 18.73
CA SER A 7 3.92 8.95 19.80
C SER A 7 5.41 8.76 19.49
N ASN A 8 6.27 9.53 20.17
CA ASN A 8 7.72 9.40 20.08
C ASN A 8 8.30 8.28 20.98
N GLN A 9 7.45 7.50 21.65
CA GLN A 9 7.87 6.46 22.59
C GLN A 9 7.88 5.06 21.98
N SER A 10 7.10 4.84 20.92
CA SER A 10 6.93 3.52 20.32
C SER A 10 8.06 3.21 19.33
N ARG A 11 8.60 1.99 19.44
CA ARG A 11 9.64 1.44 18.56
C ARG A 11 8.97 0.77 17.37
N ILE A 12 9.15 1.36 16.18
CA ILE A 12 8.45 0.94 14.95
C ILE A 12 9.46 0.36 13.97
N LEU A 13 9.35 -0.95 13.71
CA LEU A 13 10.12 -1.64 12.68
C LEU A 13 9.42 -1.55 11.32
N ILE A 14 10.15 -1.08 10.31
CA ILE A 14 9.75 -1.18 8.91
C ILE A 14 10.53 -2.32 8.25
N ALA A 15 9.85 -3.45 8.03
CA ALA A 15 10.41 -4.60 7.32
C ALA A 15 10.16 -4.43 5.81
N GLY A 16 11.22 -4.11 5.07
CA GLY A 16 11.16 -3.66 3.68
C GLY A 16 11.16 -2.14 3.56
N TYR A 17 12.33 -1.53 3.74
CA TYR A 17 12.52 -0.07 3.78
C TYR A 17 12.53 0.62 2.40
N GLY A 18 11.44 0.46 1.65
CA GLY A 18 11.20 1.09 0.35
C GLY A 18 10.58 2.49 0.43
N ALA A 19 9.99 2.95 -0.68
CA ALA A 19 9.41 4.29 -0.80
C ALA A 19 8.33 4.60 0.24
N ILE A 20 7.44 3.64 0.56
CA ILE A 20 6.38 3.82 1.56
C ILE A 20 7.00 4.00 2.95
N GLY A 21 7.94 3.12 3.33
CA GLY A 21 8.64 3.19 4.60
C GLY A 21 9.39 4.51 4.79
N LYS A 22 10.14 4.95 3.79
CA LYS A 22 10.80 6.27 3.78
C LYS A 22 9.81 7.42 3.95
N ASN A 23 8.64 7.32 3.32
CA ASN A 23 7.59 8.33 3.46
C ASN A 23 6.98 8.35 4.87
N MET A 24 6.81 7.19 5.51
CA MET A 24 6.39 7.12 6.92
C MET A 24 7.39 7.86 7.83
N VAL A 25 8.69 7.58 7.67
CA VAL A 25 9.77 8.27 8.42
C VAL A 25 9.73 9.77 8.18
N LYS A 26 9.55 10.20 6.93
CA LYS A 26 9.44 11.62 6.57
C LYS A 26 8.25 12.31 7.25
N GLN A 27 7.10 11.64 7.34
CA GLN A 27 5.86 12.19 7.88
C GLN A 27 5.82 12.18 9.42
N ALA A 28 6.53 11.26 10.06
CA ALA A 28 6.55 11.12 11.52
C ALA A 28 7.98 10.93 12.05
N LYS A 29 8.80 11.98 11.85
CA LYS A 29 10.23 11.99 12.24
C LYS A 29 10.48 11.81 13.74
N GLN A 30 9.47 12.05 14.57
CA GLN A 30 9.56 11.93 16.02
C GLN A 30 9.54 10.48 16.50
N CYS A 31 9.08 9.53 15.69
CA CYS A 31 9.00 8.13 16.11
C CYS A 31 10.38 7.45 16.16
N LEU A 32 10.50 6.39 16.95
CA LEU A 32 11.71 5.58 17.03
C LEU A 32 11.69 4.54 15.91
N TRP A 33 12.26 4.91 14.77
CA TRP A 33 12.29 4.06 13.58
C TRP A 33 13.43 3.05 13.59
N ILE A 34 13.09 1.81 13.24
CA ILE A 34 14.02 0.74 12.95
C ILE A 34 13.75 0.29 11.51
N SER A 35 14.76 0.24 10.65
CA SER A 35 14.61 -0.27 9.28
C SER A 35 15.22 -1.66 9.15
N LEU A 36 14.56 -2.55 8.41
CA LEU A 36 15.10 -3.85 8.03
C LEU A 36 14.99 -4.03 6.51
N ASN A 37 16.15 -4.19 5.88
CA ASN A 37 16.28 -4.41 4.44
C ASN A 37 17.70 -4.91 4.11
N ARG A 38 17.87 -5.48 2.91
CA ARG A 38 19.14 -6.07 2.46
C ARG A 38 20.26 -5.05 2.18
N SER A 39 19.90 -3.79 1.92
CA SER A 39 20.90 -2.77 1.61
C SER A 39 21.44 -2.17 2.90
N GLY A 40 22.77 -2.11 3.05
CA GLY A 40 23.43 -1.54 4.23
C GLY A 40 23.36 -0.02 4.38
N THR A 41 22.35 0.65 3.81
CA THR A 41 22.15 2.10 3.98
C THR A 41 20.69 2.40 4.31
N SER A 42 20.50 3.25 5.31
CA SER A 42 19.21 3.76 5.77
C SER A 42 19.39 5.16 6.34
N ASP A 43 18.36 5.99 6.25
CA ASP A 43 18.29 7.33 6.84
C ASP A 43 17.66 7.35 8.25
N VAL A 44 17.39 6.18 8.82
CA VAL A 44 16.98 6.05 10.24
C VAL A 44 18.16 5.66 11.13
N LEU A 45 18.07 6.02 12.42
CA LEU A 45 19.14 5.81 13.39
C LEU A 45 19.45 4.33 13.63
N HIS A 46 18.43 3.47 13.64
CA HIS A 46 18.58 2.04 13.86
C HIS A 46 18.28 1.28 12.57
N HIS A 47 19.29 0.58 12.05
CA HIS A 47 19.18 -0.16 10.81
C HIS A 47 19.67 -1.59 11.00
N ILE A 48 18.88 -2.54 10.49
CA ILE A 48 19.15 -3.96 10.48
C ILE A 48 19.35 -4.39 9.02
N SER A 49 20.59 -4.69 8.66
CA SER A 49 20.92 -5.20 7.32
C SER A 49 20.71 -6.71 7.27
N ALA A 50 19.53 -7.14 6.80
CA ALA A 50 19.19 -8.56 6.67
C ALA A 50 18.26 -8.81 5.47
N ASP A 51 18.31 -10.04 4.94
CA ASP A 51 17.31 -10.55 4.01
C ASP A 51 16.20 -11.24 4.79
N LEU A 52 14.94 -10.84 4.55
CA LEU A 52 13.78 -11.49 5.15
C LEU A 52 13.67 -12.97 4.73
N ASN A 53 14.13 -13.33 3.54
CA ASN A 53 14.10 -14.70 3.04
C ASN A 53 15.16 -15.59 3.71
N GLU A 54 16.17 -15.00 4.34
CA GLU A 54 17.28 -15.69 5.01
C GLU A 54 17.46 -15.19 6.45
N LEU A 55 16.37 -14.71 7.06
CA LEU A 55 16.41 -14.04 8.35
C LEU A 55 16.86 -15.01 9.44
N ALA A 56 17.97 -14.70 10.10
CA ALA A 56 18.49 -15.51 11.19
C ALA A 56 17.50 -15.53 12.37
N GLN A 57 17.39 -16.68 13.05
CA GLN A 57 16.44 -16.84 14.17
C GLN A 57 16.86 -16.09 15.44
N ASP A 58 18.15 -15.79 15.58
CA ASP A 58 18.76 -15.09 16.70
C ASP A 58 18.87 -13.57 16.49
N ILE A 59 18.24 -13.04 15.44
CA ILE A 59 18.18 -11.60 15.19
C ILE A 59 17.49 -10.89 16.35
N ASP A 60 18.13 -9.83 16.88
CA ASP A 60 17.58 -9.07 18.00
C ASP A 60 16.44 -8.15 17.54
N LEU A 61 15.21 -8.59 17.77
CA LEU A 61 13.97 -7.85 17.52
C LEU A 61 13.24 -7.51 18.84
N ASN A 62 13.96 -7.47 19.96
CA ASN A 62 13.36 -7.23 21.26
C ASN A 62 12.86 -5.78 21.43
N GLY A 63 11.74 -5.65 22.15
CA GLY A 63 11.14 -4.36 22.47
C GLY A 63 10.60 -3.61 21.26
N ILE A 64 10.16 -4.31 20.21
CA ILE A 64 9.49 -3.70 19.06
C ILE A 64 8.00 -3.64 19.35
N ASP A 65 7.44 -2.43 19.47
CA ASP A 65 6.01 -2.23 19.69
C ASP A 65 5.20 -2.50 18.41
N TYR A 66 5.70 -2.05 17.26
CA TYR A 66 4.99 -2.09 16.00
C TYR A 66 5.87 -2.62 14.87
N ILE A 67 5.32 -3.51 14.06
CA ILE A 67 5.94 -3.95 12.80
C ILE A 67 5.08 -3.49 11.65
N VAL A 68 5.72 -2.91 10.63
CA VAL A 68 5.11 -2.56 9.36
C VAL A 68 5.85 -3.33 8.26
N TYR A 69 5.19 -4.34 7.72
CA TYR A 69 5.72 -5.18 6.65
C TYR A 69 5.36 -4.58 5.29
N THR A 70 6.34 -3.93 4.66
CA THR A 70 6.27 -3.25 3.36
C THR A 70 7.22 -3.86 2.33
N ALA A 71 7.75 -5.05 2.59
CA ALA A 71 8.67 -5.71 1.67
C ALA A 71 8.01 -5.99 0.33
N THR A 72 8.77 -5.77 -0.74
CA THR A 72 8.32 -6.01 -2.11
C THR A 72 9.27 -6.99 -2.80
N PRO A 73 8.76 -7.88 -3.66
CA PRO A 73 9.59 -8.81 -4.42
C PRO A 73 10.49 -8.06 -5.40
N ASP A 74 11.68 -8.61 -5.63
CA ASP A 74 12.66 -8.06 -6.58
C ASP A 74 12.22 -8.18 -8.04
N GLN A 75 11.48 -9.24 -8.31
CA GLN A 75 11.07 -9.61 -9.65
C GLN A 75 9.57 -9.87 -9.67
N ARG A 76 8.97 -9.64 -10.84
CA ARG A 76 7.56 -9.96 -11.06
C ARG A 76 7.38 -11.41 -11.50
N THR A 77 7.81 -12.34 -10.64
CA THR A 77 7.70 -13.79 -10.84
C THR A 77 6.95 -14.45 -9.69
N GLU A 78 6.34 -15.61 -9.92
CA GLU A 78 5.63 -16.35 -8.86
C GLU A 78 6.55 -16.69 -7.69
N GLU A 79 7.76 -17.16 -7.97
CA GLU A 79 8.75 -17.52 -6.97
C GLU A 79 9.14 -16.32 -6.09
N SER A 80 9.43 -15.16 -6.69
CA SER A 80 9.83 -13.97 -5.92
C SER A 80 8.70 -13.46 -5.02
N TYR A 81 7.44 -13.57 -5.49
CA TYR A 81 6.27 -13.23 -4.70
C TYR A 81 6.05 -14.21 -3.53
N LYS A 82 6.21 -15.53 -3.75
CA LYS A 82 6.14 -16.52 -2.66
C LYS A 82 7.23 -16.29 -1.62
N LYS A 83 8.49 -16.15 -2.06
CA LYS A 83 9.61 -15.82 -1.16
C LYS A 83 9.29 -14.62 -0.28
N THR A 84 8.85 -13.51 -0.88
CA THR A 84 8.56 -12.28 -0.13
C THR A 84 7.34 -12.42 0.78
N TYR A 85 6.15 -12.69 0.22
CA TYR A 85 4.89 -12.59 0.97
C TYR A 85 4.57 -13.81 1.83
N VAL A 86 5.24 -14.94 1.61
CA VAL A 86 5.01 -16.20 2.34
C VAL A 86 6.23 -16.49 3.21
N GLU A 87 7.37 -16.80 2.62
CA GLU A 87 8.55 -17.29 3.36
C GLU A 87 9.16 -16.20 4.26
N GLY A 88 9.45 -15.02 3.69
CA GLY A 88 10.03 -13.91 4.43
C GLY A 88 9.09 -13.35 5.51
N LEU A 89 7.79 -13.37 5.27
CA LEU A 89 6.79 -13.03 6.29
C LEU A 89 6.81 -14.05 7.44
N GLN A 90 6.84 -15.35 7.15
CA GLN A 90 6.93 -16.40 8.17
C GLN A 90 8.21 -16.29 9.00
N HIS A 91 9.35 -16.00 8.37
CA HIS A 91 10.60 -15.80 9.10
C HIS A 91 10.50 -14.66 10.10
N LEU A 92 9.95 -13.51 9.70
CA LEU A 92 9.78 -12.38 10.61
C LEU A 92 8.79 -12.68 11.74
N ILE A 93 7.68 -13.36 11.45
CA ILE A 93 6.70 -13.80 12.46
C ILE A 93 7.33 -14.74 13.50
N ARG A 94 8.30 -15.58 13.10
CA ARG A 94 9.02 -16.48 14.02
C ARG A 94 10.04 -15.73 14.86
N ALA A 95 10.69 -14.70 14.31
CA ALA A 95 11.75 -13.95 14.96
C ALA A 95 11.27 -12.86 15.93
N VAL A 96 10.04 -12.34 15.77
CA VAL A 96 9.53 -11.26 16.61
C VAL A 96 9.27 -11.71 18.06
N ASP A 97 9.69 -10.87 19.02
CA ASP A 97 9.25 -10.99 20.41
C ASP A 97 7.76 -10.62 20.53
N LYS A 98 6.95 -11.64 20.79
CA LYS A 98 5.49 -11.50 20.88
C LYS A 98 5.03 -10.79 22.15
N SER A 99 5.88 -10.69 23.17
CA SER A 99 5.51 -10.13 24.47
C SER A 99 5.46 -8.60 24.47
N SER A 100 6.27 -7.97 23.62
CA SER A 100 6.32 -6.50 23.45
C SER A 100 5.49 -5.99 22.26
N LEU A 101 5.19 -6.87 21.29
CA LEU A 101 4.48 -6.48 20.07
C LEU A 101 3.02 -6.08 20.34
N LYS A 102 2.71 -4.81 20.11
CA LYS A 102 1.35 -4.25 20.16
C LYS A 102 0.58 -4.52 18.86
N ARG A 103 1.21 -4.37 17.70
CA ARG A 103 0.56 -4.66 16.42
C ARG A 103 1.53 -4.96 15.26
N PHE A 104 1.19 -5.97 14.47
CA PHE A 104 1.80 -6.28 13.18
C PHE A 104 0.91 -5.78 12.04
N ILE A 105 1.41 -4.85 11.22
CA ILE A 105 0.72 -4.31 10.07
C ILE A 105 1.30 -4.89 8.78
N LEU A 106 0.49 -5.61 8.01
CA LEU A 106 0.88 -6.13 6.70
C LEU A 106 0.32 -5.25 5.59
N VAL A 107 1.22 -4.75 4.73
CA VAL A 107 0.82 -4.11 3.49
C VAL A 107 0.46 -5.17 2.46
N SER A 108 -0.83 -5.22 2.14
CA SER A 108 -1.43 -6.10 1.15
C SER A 108 -1.93 -5.29 -0.06
N SER A 109 -2.71 -5.94 -0.94
CA SER A 109 -3.18 -5.40 -2.19
C SER A 109 -4.63 -5.77 -2.46
N THR A 110 -5.39 -4.85 -3.04
CA THR A 110 -6.73 -5.10 -3.60
C THR A 110 -6.73 -6.10 -4.78
N SER A 111 -5.56 -6.56 -5.25
CA SER A 111 -5.44 -7.64 -6.24
C SER A 111 -5.86 -9.03 -5.72
N VAL A 112 -6.03 -9.19 -4.41
CA VAL A 112 -6.57 -10.44 -3.82
C VAL A 112 -8.05 -10.68 -4.18
N TYR A 113 -8.76 -9.64 -4.58
CA TYR A 113 -10.14 -9.70 -5.06
C TYR A 113 -10.17 -10.05 -6.55
N GLY A 114 -10.94 -11.07 -6.93
CA GLY A 114 -11.05 -11.59 -8.30
C GLY A 114 -12.08 -10.89 -9.19
N GLN A 115 -12.95 -10.09 -8.59
CA GLN A 115 -14.06 -9.37 -9.22
C GLN A 115 -13.57 -8.51 -10.40
N SER A 116 -14.33 -8.54 -11.49
CA SER A 116 -13.96 -7.95 -12.79
C SER A 116 -15.15 -7.45 -13.63
N GLU A 117 -16.36 -7.49 -13.09
CA GLU A 117 -17.61 -7.11 -13.75
C GLU A 117 -18.14 -5.75 -13.25
N GLY A 118 -17.31 -4.96 -12.57
CA GLY A 118 -17.64 -3.62 -12.08
C GLY A 118 -18.26 -3.62 -10.68
N GLU A 119 -18.14 -4.73 -9.95
CA GLU A 119 -18.77 -4.91 -8.63
C GLU A 119 -18.15 -4.02 -7.55
N ASP A 120 -18.96 -3.66 -6.55
CA ASP A 120 -18.47 -3.08 -5.31
C ASP A 120 -17.86 -4.17 -4.41
N VAL A 121 -16.63 -3.96 -3.96
CA VAL A 121 -15.93 -4.87 -3.04
C VAL A 121 -15.64 -4.20 -1.71
N THR A 122 -15.91 -4.94 -0.64
CA THR A 122 -15.65 -4.56 0.75
C THR A 122 -14.70 -5.58 1.38
N GLU A 123 -14.27 -5.35 2.61
CA GLU A 123 -13.46 -6.30 3.41
C GLU A 123 -14.11 -7.67 3.56
N LYS A 124 -15.45 -7.77 3.40
CA LYS A 124 -16.24 -9.00 3.50
C LYS A 124 -16.37 -9.74 2.16
N SER A 125 -15.95 -9.12 1.05
CA SER A 125 -16.06 -9.73 -0.28
C SER A 125 -15.09 -10.90 -0.43
N LEU A 126 -15.49 -11.92 -1.19
CA LEU A 126 -14.67 -13.09 -1.45
C LEU A 126 -13.36 -12.71 -2.16
N THR A 127 -12.25 -13.30 -1.71
CA THR A 127 -10.92 -13.13 -2.29
C THR A 127 -10.56 -14.35 -3.12
N ILE A 128 -10.77 -14.23 -4.44
CA ILE A 128 -10.47 -15.29 -5.42
C ILE A 128 -9.52 -14.72 -6.48
N PRO A 129 -8.23 -14.52 -6.15
CA PRO A 129 -7.29 -13.88 -7.05
C PRO A 129 -7.01 -14.76 -8.28
N THR A 130 -7.01 -14.15 -9.46
CA THR A 130 -6.71 -14.84 -10.72
C THR A 130 -5.21 -14.94 -11.00
N GLY A 131 -4.44 -13.89 -10.65
CA GLY A 131 -2.99 -13.82 -10.87
C GLY A 131 -2.15 -14.41 -9.73
N PHE A 132 -0.93 -14.87 -10.06
CA PHE A 132 0.00 -15.46 -9.08
C PHE A 132 0.35 -14.49 -7.93
N SER A 133 0.45 -13.19 -8.22
CA SER A 133 0.79 -12.18 -7.20
C SER A 133 -0.29 -12.06 -6.14
N GLY A 134 -1.56 -11.99 -6.56
CA GLY A 134 -2.70 -11.93 -5.65
C GLY A 134 -2.83 -13.20 -4.80
N LYS A 135 -2.51 -14.37 -5.38
CA LYS A 135 -2.50 -15.65 -4.65
C LYS A 135 -1.45 -15.65 -3.53
N ALA A 136 -0.20 -15.28 -3.84
CA ALA A 136 0.87 -15.23 -2.84
C ALA A 136 0.61 -14.18 -1.74
N ILE A 137 0.08 -13.01 -2.10
CA ILE A 137 -0.30 -11.98 -1.13
C ILE A 137 -1.41 -12.49 -0.21
N LEU A 138 -2.46 -13.11 -0.76
CA LEU A 138 -3.56 -13.67 0.03
C LEU A 138 -3.07 -14.79 0.97
N GLU A 139 -2.14 -15.62 0.52
CA GLU A 139 -1.51 -16.63 1.36
C GLU A 139 -0.77 -16.00 2.55
N GLY A 140 0.01 -14.93 2.30
CA GLY A 140 0.66 -14.14 3.35
C GLY A 140 -0.33 -13.54 4.36
N GLU A 141 -1.47 -13.01 3.88
CA GLU A 141 -2.55 -12.54 4.75
C GLU A 141 -3.05 -13.64 5.68
N GLN A 142 -3.33 -14.84 5.15
CA GLN A 142 -3.80 -15.97 5.95
C GLN A 142 -2.77 -16.41 6.98
N ILE A 143 -1.48 -16.42 6.61
CA ILE A 143 -0.39 -16.73 7.54
C ILE A 143 -0.38 -15.76 8.73
N LEU A 144 -0.46 -14.45 8.47
CA LEU A 144 -0.47 -13.46 9.55
C LEU A 144 -1.73 -13.57 10.41
N LEU A 145 -2.91 -13.77 9.80
CA LEU A 145 -4.16 -13.96 10.55
C LEU A 145 -4.12 -15.20 11.45
N ASN A 146 -3.49 -16.28 10.99
CA ASN A 146 -3.36 -17.53 11.73
C ASN A 146 -2.21 -17.52 12.76
N SER A 147 -1.34 -16.51 12.74
CA SER A 147 -0.22 -16.37 13.69
C SER A 147 -0.65 -16.03 15.13
N LEU A 148 -1.92 -15.63 15.31
CA LEU A 148 -2.51 -15.13 16.56
C LEU A 148 -1.86 -13.85 17.11
N LEU A 149 -0.94 -13.22 16.36
CA LEU A 149 -0.41 -11.90 16.70
C LEU A 149 -1.52 -10.83 16.58
N PRO A 150 -1.49 -9.78 17.41
CA PRO A 150 -2.32 -8.61 17.16
C PRO A 150 -1.91 -8.00 15.81
N CYS A 151 -2.84 -7.93 14.86
CA CYS A 151 -2.48 -7.56 13.50
C CYS A 151 -3.56 -6.74 12.78
N SER A 152 -3.13 -6.01 11.76
CA SER A 152 -4.00 -5.33 10.80
C SER A 152 -3.43 -5.49 9.39
N ILE A 153 -4.26 -5.94 8.45
CA ILE A 153 -3.92 -6.05 7.04
C ILE A 153 -4.49 -4.83 6.31
N ILE A 154 -3.67 -4.17 5.51
CA ILE A 154 -4.08 -3.00 4.72
C ILE A 154 -4.00 -3.33 3.24
N ARG A 155 -5.15 -3.52 2.58
CA ARG A 155 -5.23 -3.79 1.13
C ARG A 155 -5.20 -2.47 0.37
N PHE A 156 -4.03 -2.08 -0.14
CA PHE A 156 -3.91 -0.87 -0.94
C PHE A 156 -4.45 -1.04 -2.37
N GLY A 157 -5.00 0.05 -2.91
CA GLY A 157 -5.27 0.22 -4.34
C GLY A 157 -4.00 0.34 -5.18
N GLY A 158 -4.16 0.73 -6.45
CA GLY A 158 -3.04 1.10 -7.31
C GLY A 158 -2.30 2.31 -6.76
N ILE A 159 -1.11 2.10 -6.20
CA ILE A 159 -0.32 3.16 -5.59
C ILE A 159 0.31 4.05 -6.67
N TYR A 160 0.07 5.36 -6.60
CA TYR A 160 0.67 6.39 -7.45
C TYR A 160 1.26 7.52 -6.59
N GLY A 161 2.01 8.44 -7.22
CA GLY A 161 2.71 9.51 -6.51
C GLY A 161 4.13 9.68 -7.05
N ASN A 162 5.02 10.25 -6.23
CA ASN A 162 6.37 10.60 -6.62
C ASN A 162 7.17 9.35 -7.08
N GLY A 163 7.79 9.44 -8.26
CA GLY A 163 8.52 8.32 -8.88
C GLY A 163 7.63 7.20 -9.45
N ARG A 164 6.33 7.14 -9.11
CA ARG A 164 5.35 6.15 -9.61
C ARG A 164 4.58 6.67 -10.81
N ASN A 165 5.33 7.18 -11.79
CA ASN A 165 4.81 7.97 -12.91
C ASN A 165 4.36 7.13 -14.12
N MET A 166 3.95 5.88 -13.95
CA MET A 166 3.64 4.99 -15.08
C MET A 166 2.55 5.58 -16.00
N LEU A 167 1.43 6.02 -15.42
CA LEU A 167 0.31 6.59 -16.18
C LEU A 167 0.71 7.92 -16.84
N ILE A 168 1.41 8.78 -16.11
CA ILE A 168 1.98 10.04 -16.64
C ILE A 168 2.89 9.75 -17.86
N ARG A 169 3.77 8.74 -17.76
CA ARG A 169 4.66 8.35 -18.87
C ARG A 169 3.88 7.76 -20.06
N GLN A 170 2.83 6.98 -19.81
CA GLN A 170 1.99 6.43 -20.88
C GLN A 170 1.28 7.55 -21.64
N VAL A 171 0.64 8.49 -20.93
CA VAL A 171 0.02 9.67 -21.55
C VAL A 171 1.05 10.44 -22.39
N ARG A 172 2.23 10.75 -21.84
CA ARG A 172 3.27 11.47 -22.60
C ARG A 172 3.70 10.76 -23.89
N LYS A 173 3.72 9.43 -23.91
CA LYS A 173 4.09 8.62 -25.08
C LYS A 173 2.98 8.48 -26.11
N GLY A 174 1.75 8.86 -25.78
CA GLY A 174 0.57 8.47 -26.53
C GLY A 174 0.06 7.11 -26.05
N VAL A 175 -1.25 7.02 -25.80
CA VAL A 175 -1.88 5.81 -25.28
C VAL A 175 -3.33 5.69 -25.75
N GLU A 176 -3.74 4.48 -26.08
CA GLU A 176 -5.13 4.14 -26.34
C GLU A 176 -5.82 3.70 -25.05
N VAL A 177 -7.00 4.27 -24.78
CA VAL A 177 -7.74 4.03 -23.54
C VAL A 177 -9.18 3.67 -23.88
N PRO A 178 -9.68 2.50 -23.46
CA PRO A 178 -11.10 2.17 -23.58
C PRO A 178 -11.97 3.21 -22.88
N ASN A 179 -12.93 3.78 -23.60
CA ASN A 179 -13.86 4.76 -23.05
C ASN A 179 -15.10 4.06 -22.46
N ASN A 180 -14.92 3.42 -21.30
CA ASN A 180 -16.00 2.73 -20.62
C ASN A 180 -16.15 3.22 -19.17
N PRO A 181 -17.22 3.99 -18.85
CA PRO A 181 -17.49 4.47 -17.49
C PRO A 181 -17.74 3.37 -16.44
N ALA A 182 -18.10 2.17 -16.88
CA ALA A 182 -18.28 1.01 -16.00
C ALA A 182 -16.94 0.36 -15.61
N ALA A 183 -15.85 0.64 -16.33
CA ALA A 183 -14.53 0.06 -16.05
C ALA A 183 -13.83 0.78 -14.88
N LYS A 184 -14.14 0.36 -13.65
CA LYS A 184 -13.65 0.98 -12.42
C LYS A 184 -12.20 0.63 -12.10
N THR A 185 -11.49 1.62 -11.59
CA THR A 185 -10.12 1.48 -11.12
C THR A 185 -9.96 2.10 -9.74
N ASN A 186 -9.08 1.51 -8.93
CA ASN A 186 -8.87 1.92 -7.55
C ASN A 186 -7.43 2.34 -7.36
N ARG A 187 -7.21 3.43 -6.63
CA ARG A 187 -5.89 3.99 -6.43
C ARG A 187 -5.78 4.65 -5.08
N ILE A 188 -4.54 4.90 -4.68
CA ILE A 188 -4.21 5.62 -3.45
C ILE A 188 -2.88 6.33 -3.68
N HIS A 189 -2.79 7.57 -3.20
CA HIS A 189 -1.54 8.32 -3.28
C HIS A 189 -0.54 7.77 -2.26
N GLU A 190 0.75 7.71 -2.59
CA GLU A 190 1.77 7.13 -1.70
C GLU A 190 1.93 7.87 -0.36
N ASP A 191 1.63 9.17 -0.33
CA ASP A 191 1.59 9.95 0.93
C ASP A 191 0.46 9.45 1.83
N ASP A 192 -0.69 9.07 1.24
CA ASP A 192 -1.80 8.46 1.99
C ASP A 192 -1.51 7.01 2.37
N CYS A 193 -0.70 6.27 1.61
CA CYS A 193 -0.24 4.94 2.08
C CYS A 193 0.50 5.05 3.41
N ALA A 194 1.45 5.99 3.51
CA ALA A 194 2.17 6.25 4.76
C ALA A 194 1.23 6.79 5.85
N GLY A 195 0.35 7.75 5.49
CA GLY A 195 -0.64 8.32 6.41
C GLY A 195 -1.57 7.26 7.02
N VAL A 196 -2.08 6.31 6.23
CA VAL A 196 -2.93 5.22 6.72
C VAL A 196 -2.17 4.35 7.72
N LEU A 197 -0.94 3.95 7.42
CA LEU A 197 -0.13 3.11 8.31
C LEU A 197 0.16 3.81 9.64
N LEU A 198 0.53 5.09 9.59
CA LEU A 198 0.74 5.93 10.77
C LEU A 198 -0.55 6.12 11.58
N HIS A 199 -1.68 6.31 10.91
CA HIS A 199 -2.98 6.46 11.55
C HIS A 199 -3.38 5.20 12.31
N ILE A 200 -3.21 4.01 11.72
CA ILE A 200 -3.52 2.74 12.40
C ILE A 200 -2.67 2.57 13.67
N ILE A 201 -1.37 2.89 13.61
CA ILE A 201 -0.49 2.86 14.78
C ILE A 201 -0.99 3.86 15.84
N ALA A 202 -1.29 5.10 15.46
CA ALA A 202 -1.72 6.12 16.41
C ALA A 202 -3.10 5.81 17.04
N GLN A 203 -3.99 5.13 16.32
CA GLN A 203 -5.26 4.65 16.86
C GLN A 203 -5.06 3.50 17.85
N ASP A 204 -4.13 2.60 17.55
CA ASP A 204 -3.75 1.50 18.45
C ASP A 204 -3.16 2.03 19.77
N GLU A 205 -2.26 3.02 19.71
CA GLU A 205 -1.70 3.68 20.91
C GLU A 205 -2.78 4.31 21.80
N ARG A 206 -3.95 4.65 21.23
CA ARG A 206 -5.11 5.18 21.94
C ARG A 206 -6.08 4.10 22.41
N ASN A 207 -5.73 2.83 22.26
CA ASN A 207 -6.56 1.67 22.56
C ASN A 207 -7.90 1.68 21.79
N ALA A 208 -7.90 2.19 20.55
CA ALA A 208 -9.07 2.10 19.69
C ALA A 208 -9.32 0.65 19.28
N ASP A 209 -10.59 0.26 19.14
CA ASP A 209 -10.96 -1.03 18.59
C ASP A 209 -10.69 -1.04 17.07
N LEU A 210 -9.63 -1.74 16.67
CA LEU A 210 -9.17 -1.81 15.29
C LEU A 210 -9.54 -3.16 14.66
N ALA A 211 -10.17 -3.09 13.49
CA ALA A 211 -10.38 -4.25 12.65
C ALA A 211 -9.06 -4.90 12.21
N LYS A 212 -9.12 -6.20 11.91
CA LYS A 212 -8.00 -6.96 11.37
C LYS A 212 -7.69 -6.64 9.90
N LEU A 213 -8.61 -5.97 9.19
CA LEU A 213 -8.52 -5.75 7.75
C LEU A 213 -9.14 -4.41 7.37
N TYR A 214 -8.46 -3.68 6.49
CA TYR A 214 -8.95 -2.44 5.88
C TYR A 214 -8.62 -2.40 4.38
N ILE A 215 -9.56 -1.90 3.58
CA ILE A 215 -9.30 -1.45 2.22
C ILE A 215 -8.85 0.02 2.26
N ALA A 216 -7.72 0.31 1.62
CA ALA A 216 -7.17 1.66 1.54
C ALA A 216 -7.08 2.10 0.07
N VAL A 217 -8.11 2.82 -0.37
CA VAL A 217 -8.27 3.47 -1.68
C VAL A 217 -8.84 4.87 -1.46
N ASP A 218 -8.57 5.80 -2.37
CA ASP A 218 -9.15 7.14 -2.34
C ASP A 218 -10.70 7.11 -2.42
N ASP A 219 -11.36 8.24 -2.18
CA ASP A 219 -12.83 8.30 -2.11
C ASP A 219 -13.51 8.13 -3.48
N ASN A 220 -12.74 8.15 -4.57
CA ASN A 220 -13.29 8.24 -5.92
C ASN A 220 -12.80 7.10 -6.82
N GLY A 221 -13.60 6.03 -6.85
CA GLY A 221 -13.50 4.99 -7.86
C GLY A 221 -13.76 5.55 -9.27
N ALA A 222 -12.72 6.07 -9.91
CA ALA A 222 -12.80 6.62 -11.26
C ALA A 222 -12.58 5.53 -12.32
N ASP A 223 -13.17 5.72 -13.49
CA ASP A 223 -12.84 4.90 -14.64
C ASP A 223 -11.48 5.31 -15.24
N LYS A 224 -10.94 4.46 -16.12
CA LYS A 224 -9.64 4.74 -16.76
C LYS A 224 -9.69 6.00 -17.61
N ALA A 225 -10.76 6.22 -18.39
CA ALA A 225 -10.84 7.33 -19.31
C ALA A 225 -10.76 8.69 -18.58
N GLN A 226 -11.48 8.82 -17.47
CA GLN A 226 -11.43 9.99 -16.58
C GLN A 226 -10.02 10.30 -16.09
N VAL A 227 -9.26 9.27 -15.72
CA VAL A 227 -7.93 9.45 -15.13
C VAL A 227 -6.89 9.81 -16.19
N TYR A 228 -6.89 9.11 -17.33
CA TYR A 228 -5.97 9.42 -18.41
C TYR A 228 -6.26 10.79 -19.03
N GLY A 229 -7.53 11.13 -19.26
CA GLY A 229 -7.92 12.44 -19.77
C GLY A 229 -7.57 13.58 -18.80
N PHE A 230 -7.73 13.37 -17.49
CA PHE A 230 -7.28 14.35 -16.51
C PHE A 230 -5.76 14.55 -16.52
N ILE A 231 -4.98 13.46 -16.58
CA ILE A 231 -3.52 13.55 -16.64
C ILE A 231 -3.07 14.30 -17.91
N GLU A 232 -3.69 14.02 -19.06
CA GLU A 232 -3.42 14.72 -20.31
C GLU A 232 -3.67 16.23 -20.18
N HIS A 233 -4.85 16.61 -19.66
CA HIS A 233 -5.22 17.99 -19.40
C HIS A 233 -4.22 18.67 -18.44
N GLU A 234 -3.90 18.02 -17.32
CA GLU A 234 -3.01 18.57 -16.30
C GLU A 234 -1.56 18.72 -16.80
N LEU A 235 -1.15 17.92 -17.78
CA LEU A 235 0.14 18.06 -18.46
C LEU A 235 0.16 19.14 -19.55
N GLY A 236 -0.99 19.73 -19.90
CA GLY A 236 -1.12 20.66 -21.01
C GLY A 236 -0.81 20.02 -22.37
N LEU A 237 -1.12 18.72 -22.53
CA LEU A 237 -0.91 17.99 -23.78
C LEU A 237 -2.22 17.86 -24.55
N GLU A 238 -2.13 17.79 -25.88
CA GLU A 238 -3.28 17.56 -26.75
C GLU A 238 -3.06 16.29 -27.58
N ASN A 239 -4.15 15.53 -27.81
CA ASN A 239 -4.20 14.37 -28.70
C ASN A 239 -3.19 13.25 -28.34
N LYS A 240 -2.92 13.07 -27.05
CA LYS A 240 -2.10 11.99 -26.50
C LYS A 240 -2.90 10.84 -25.94
N VAL A 241 -4.14 11.07 -25.51
CA VAL A 241 -5.06 10.01 -25.10
C VAL A 241 -6.06 9.78 -26.23
N ASN A 242 -5.93 8.64 -26.89
CA ASN A 242 -6.90 8.22 -27.91
C ASN A 242 -7.97 7.35 -27.25
N PHE A 243 -9.19 7.87 -27.14
CA PHE A 243 -10.32 7.14 -26.59
C PHE A 243 -10.89 6.18 -27.64
N ILE A 244 -10.83 4.89 -27.35
CA ILE A 244 -11.34 3.85 -28.25
C ILE A 244 -12.68 3.30 -27.75
N ASP A 245 -13.61 3.07 -28.68
CA ASP A 245 -14.89 2.44 -28.40
C ASP A 245 -14.74 0.91 -28.39
N GLN A 246 -14.10 0.44 -27.32
CA GLN A 246 -13.92 -0.97 -27.03
C GLN A 246 -14.51 -1.25 -25.66
N SER A 247 -15.50 -2.14 -25.59
CA SER A 247 -15.96 -2.68 -24.32
C SER A 247 -14.86 -3.59 -23.74
N PRO A 248 -14.17 -3.19 -22.65
CA PRO A 248 -13.17 -4.07 -22.08
C PRO A 248 -13.87 -5.29 -21.49
N SER A 249 -13.30 -6.48 -21.72
CA SER A 249 -13.78 -7.72 -21.10
C SER A 249 -13.62 -7.74 -19.57
N ASN A 250 -12.87 -6.79 -19.02
CA ASN A 250 -12.64 -6.63 -17.59
C ASN A 250 -12.99 -5.19 -17.19
N LEU A 251 -14.13 -5.04 -16.53
CA LEU A 251 -14.63 -3.80 -15.95
C LEU A 251 -13.98 -3.49 -14.59
N GLY A 252 -13.12 -4.38 -14.10
CA GLY A 252 -12.52 -4.26 -12.78
C GLY A 252 -13.58 -4.33 -11.69
N LYS A 253 -13.35 -3.56 -10.63
CA LYS A 253 -14.19 -3.53 -9.42
C LYS A 253 -14.01 -2.19 -8.74
N ARG A 254 -14.96 -1.76 -7.93
CA ARG A 254 -14.83 -0.58 -7.08
C ARG A 254 -14.62 -1.02 -5.63
N CYS A 255 -13.47 -0.69 -5.07
CA CYS A 255 -13.15 -0.99 -3.68
C CYS A 255 -13.74 0.09 -2.78
N ILE A 256 -14.35 -0.31 -1.67
CA ILE A 256 -15.04 0.59 -0.73
C ILE A 256 -14.16 0.78 0.51
N ASN A 257 -13.81 2.02 0.84
CA ASN A 257 -12.91 2.38 1.95
C ASN A 257 -13.65 2.70 3.27
N ALA A 258 -14.92 2.32 3.39
CA ALA A 258 -15.79 2.74 4.49
C ALA A 258 -15.27 2.34 5.88
N ALA A 259 -14.69 1.13 6.02
CA ALA A 259 -14.12 0.67 7.28
C ALA A 259 -12.95 1.57 7.73
N LEU A 260 -12.04 1.92 6.80
CA LEU A 260 -10.94 2.83 7.10
C LEU A 260 -11.44 4.24 7.43
N LYS A 261 -12.44 4.77 6.72
CA LYS A 261 -12.99 6.09 7.06
C LYS A 261 -13.67 6.11 8.43
N SER A 262 -14.25 4.99 8.85
CA SER A 262 -14.89 4.87 10.16
C SER A 262 -13.90 5.00 11.33
N THR A 263 -12.59 4.77 11.10
CA THR A 263 -11.54 5.03 12.09
C THR A 263 -11.21 6.53 12.23
N GLY A 264 -11.81 7.38 11.40
CA GLY A 264 -11.54 8.82 11.35
C GLY A 264 -10.37 9.19 10.43
N TYR A 265 -9.89 8.28 9.58
CA TYR A 265 -8.86 8.61 8.59
C TYR A 265 -9.39 9.62 7.56
N VAL A 266 -8.61 10.67 7.28
CA VAL A 266 -8.89 11.67 6.26
C VAL A 266 -7.77 11.65 5.23
N PHE A 267 -8.12 11.33 3.99
CA PHE A 267 -7.18 11.32 2.87
C PHE A 267 -6.65 12.73 2.60
N LYS A 268 -5.33 12.84 2.45
CA LYS A 268 -4.67 14.06 1.97
C LYS A 268 -5.01 14.28 0.50
N TYR A 269 -5.11 13.21 -0.28
CA TYR A 269 -5.53 13.20 -1.67
C TYR A 269 -6.81 12.36 -1.78
N PRO A 270 -8.00 12.95 -1.51
CA PRO A 270 -9.26 12.22 -1.47
C PRO A 270 -9.70 11.73 -2.85
N ASP A 271 -9.08 12.20 -3.92
CA ASP A 271 -9.37 11.75 -5.28
C ASP A 271 -8.11 11.74 -6.16
N PHE A 272 -8.25 11.12 -7.32
CA PHE A 272 -7.20 11.07 -8.32
C PHE A 272 -6.78 12.44 -8.85
N ARG A 273 -7.69 13.43 -8.84
CA ARG A 273 -7.40 14.76 -9.41
C ARG A 273 -6.38 15.49 -8.54
N SER A 274 -6.72 15.64 -7.26
CA SER A 274 -5.85 16.24 -6.25
C SER A 274 -4.48 15.57 -6.19
N GLY A 275 -4.43 14.22 -6.23
CA GLY A 275 -3.15 13.52 -6.20
C GLY A 275 -2.37 13.58 -7.50
N TYR A 276 -3.00 13.50 -8.69
CA TYR A 276 -2.24 13.59 -9.95
C TYR A 276 -1.76 15.01 -10.23
N SER A 277 -2.54 16.04 -9.90
CA SER A 277 -2.06 17.43 -9.91
C SER A 277 -0.78 17.59 -9.10
N GLU A 278 -0.73 16.96 -7.93
CA GLU A 278 0.44 17.04 -7.06
C GLU A 278 1.63 16.22 -7.58
N ALA A 279 1.38 14.98 -8.00
CA ALA A 279 2.41 14.11 -8.55
C ALA A 279 3.04 14.70 -9.83
N ILE A 280 2.23 15.36 -10.67
CA ILE A 280 2.70 16.08 -11.86
C ILE A 280 3.58 17.26 -11.44
N LYS A 281 3.12 18.14 -10.54
CA LYS A 281 3.93 19.25 -10.03
C LYS A 281 5.29 18.78 -9.51
N ARG A 282 5.33 17.77 -8.63
CA ARG A 282 6.58 17.18 -8.11
C ARG A 282 7.50 16.63 -9.21
N THR A 283 6.93 16.08 -10.29
CA THR A 283 7.69 15.49 -11.39
C THR A 283 8.41 16.54 -12.25
N PHE A 284 7.87 17.76 -12.34
CA PHE A 284 8.39 18.81 -13.25
C PHE A 284 8.98 20.03 -12.53
N GLU A 285 8.83 20.13 -11.20
CA GLU A 285 9.43 21.20 -10.37
C GLU A 285 10.74 20.76 -9.67
N CYS A 286 11.25 19.55 -9.93
CA CYS A 286 12.56 19.05 -9.44
C CYS A 286 13.61 18.98 -10.56
#